data_AF-A0A6C0EVY6-F1
#
_entry.id   AF-A0A6C0EVY6-F1
#
_cell.length_a   1.000
_cell.length_b   1.000
_cell.length_c   1.000
_cell.angle_alpha   90.00
_cell.angle_beta   90.00
_cell.angle_gamma   90.00
#
_symmetry.space_group_name_H-M   'P 1'
#
loop_
_entity.id
_entity.type
_entity.pdbx_description
1 polymer ?
#
loop_
_entity_poly.entity_id
_entity_poly.type
_entity_poly.pdbx_seq_one_letter_code
_entity_poly.pdbx_strand_id
1 'polypeptide(L)'
;MINEFNEFNELNENGYIHFKKIIIADKAMDSIRKDKVNYYEMTDFIENTILSTVQKVMKWENPVYIKYRVSDNNNSADASAFHRDIICQSRNSENIPIFTCLTYLDNTIMEVIPGSHTKLFMNFNDSIKSLGNRKKIYIEQGDILLFYSNLLHRGIFTENLTHRRLIQVFEIFPSTKSFNKYKNQILHIKGNEQYSDFMIKLSRINITSNMMNIYGYFNSSMGYGIMPESEQMGVTYLSSEGLRGRLIPVKNSWQDINKYIINSDLNDMPNHLEKKMRYICYNRQYINYTIISIILLCLIILVTILTYKIIYKPVKVVVRNTKRKKFFR
;
A
#
# COMPACT_ATOMS: atom_id res chain seq x y z
N MET A 1 29.68 9.36 -13.01
CA MET A 1 28.93 9.96 -14.14
C MET A 1 27.66 9.17 -14.30
N ILE A 2 26.53 9.75 -13.89
CA ILE A 2 25.20 9.15 -14.03
C ILE A 2 24.68 9.50 -15.43
N ASN A 3 24.11 8.53 -16.15
CA ASN A 3 23.74 8.68 -17.56
C ASN A 3 22.37 9.36 -17.68
N GLU A 4 22.38 10.70 -17.66
CA GLU A 4 21.23 11.59 -17.42
C GLU A 4 20.01 11.35 -18.32
N PHE A 5 20.23 10.98 -19.59
CA PHE A 5 19.14 10.79 -20.56
C PHE A 5 18.35 9.50 -20.32
N ASN A 6 18.94 8.52 -19.65
CA ASN A 6 18.30 7.24 -19.39
C ASN A 6 17.31 7.31 -18.22
N GLU A 7 17.58 8.16 -17.22
CA GLU A 7 16.79 8.21 -15.99
C GLU A 7 15.38 8.78 -16.20
N PHE A 8 15.27 9.86 -16.97
CA PHE A 8 13.97 10.44 -17.32
C PHE A 8 13.13 9.53 -18.21
N ASN A 9 13.78 8.85 -19.16
CA ASN A 9 13.10 7.88 -20.01
C ASN A 9 12.60 6.69 -19.19
N GLU A 10 13.41 6.18 -18.27
CA GLU A 10 13.01 5.08 -17.39
C GLU A 10 11.81 5.46 -16.52
N LEU A 11 11.83 6.65 -15.90
CA LEU A 11 10.71 7.13 -15.10
C LEU A 11 9.43 7.30 -15.94
N ASN A 12 9.53 7.81 -17.16
CA ASN A 12 8.37 8.00 -18.03
C ASN A 12 7.80 6.68 -18.57
N GLU A 13 8.65 5.74 -18.93
CA GLU A 13 8.27 4.43 -19.47
C GLU A 13 7.75 3.48 -18.38
N ASN A 14 8.53 3.31 -17.31
CA ASN A 14 8.22 2.36 -16.25
C ASN A 14 7.35 2.96 -15.15
N GLY A 15 7.35 4.29 -15.00
CA GLY A 15 6.63 5.00 -13.94
C GLY A 15 7.39 5.05 -12.61
N TYR A 16 8.61 4.50 -12.56
CA TYR A 16 9.49 4.55 -11.40
C TYR A 16 10.96 4.60 -11.82
N ILE A 17 11.81 5.02 -10.88
CA ILE A 17 13.27 4.97 -10.95
C ILE A 17 13.83 4.53 -9.59
N HIS A 18 14.87 3.69 -9.62
CA HIS A 18 15.52 3.14 -8.42
C HIS A 18 16.97 3.63 -8.35
N PHE A 19 17.22 4.63 -7.51
CA PHE A 19 18.55 5.15 -7.23
C PHE A 19 19.23 4.29 -6.17
N LYS A 20 20.32 3.61 -6.54
CA LYS A 20 21.03 2.71 -5.64
C LYS A 20 22.10 3.44 -4.83
N LYS A 21 22.13 3.19 -3.51
CA LYS A 21 23.15 3.66 -2.56
C LYS A 21 23.47 5.14 -2.71
N ILE A 22 22.43 5.94 -2.90
CA ILE A 22 22.58 7.36 -3.24
C ILE A 22 22.59 8.26 -2.00
N ILE A 23 22.15 7.74 -0.85
CA ILE A 23 22.18 8.46 0.43
C ILE A 23 22.82 7.62 1.54
N ILE A 24 23.29 8.32 2.58
CA ILE A 24 23.75 7.72 3.84
C ILE A 24 22.59 7.79 4.84
N ALA A 25 22.11 6.63 5.29
CA ALA A 25 20.87 6.51 6.06
C ALA A 25 21.05 6.63 7.59
N ASP A 26 22.28 6.79 8.10
CA ASP A 26 22.59 6.74 9.53
C ASP A 26 21.82 7.78 10.34
N LYS A 27 21.72 9.02 9.85
CA LYS A 27 20.94 10.08 10.51
C LYS A 27 19.45 9.73 10.67
N ALA A 28 18.85 9.12 9.64
CA ALA A 28 17.47 8.65 9.71
C ALA A 28 17.31 7.50 10.71
N MET A 29 18.29 6.60 10.77
CA MET A 29 18.32 5.49 11.71
C MET A 29 18.39 5.99 13.15
N ASP A 30 19.24 6.98 13.42
CA ASP A 30 19.38 7.60 14.74
C ASP A 30 18.10 8.30 15.21
N SER A 31 17.26 8.73 14.26
CA SER A 31 15.97 9.40 14.48
C SER A 31 14.82 8.41 14.79
N ILE A 32 15.08 7.09 14.84
CA ILE A 32 14.08 6.05 15.13
C ILE A 32 14.52 5.23 16.34
N ARG A 33 13.66 5.12 17.35
CA ARG A 33 13.91 4.32 18.56
C ARG A 33 12.68 3.51 18.93
N LYS A 34 12.77 2.18 18.79
CA LYS A 34 11.65 1.26 19.03
C LYS A 34 10.42 1.69 18.22
N ASP A 35 9.32 2.04 18.89
CA ASP A 35 8.05 2.50 18.36
C ASP A 35 7.93 4.02 18.30
N LYS A 36 9.06 4.76 18.39
CA LYS A 36 9.10 6.22 18.39
C LYS A 36 10.01 6.78 17.30
N VAL A 37 9.70 8.00 16.88
CA VAL A 37 10.46 8.79 15.92
C VAL A 37 10.67 10.20 16.44
N ASN A 38 11.86 10.76 16.24
CA ASN A 38 12.10 12.19 16.35
C ASN A 38 11.73 12.85 15.02
N TYR A 39 10.50 13.36 14.92
CA TYR A 39 9.97 13.89 13.66
C TYR A 39 10.67 15.18 13.19
N TYR A 40 11.26 15.96 14.09
CA TYR A 40 12.04 17.14 13.68
C TYR A 40 13.35 16.75 12.98
N GLU A 41 14.10 15.80 13.57
CA GLU A 41 15.31 15.25 12.94
C GLU A 41 14.98 14.50 11.64
N MET A 42 13.84 13.82 11.60
CA MET A 42 13.37 13.14 10.39
C MET A 42 13.00 14.13 9.27
N THR A 43 12.29 15.22 9.59
CA THR A 43 11.98 16.28 8.60
C THR A 43 13.27 16.86 8.04
N ASP A 44 14.25 17.17 8.91
CA ASP A 44 15.56 17.67 8.49
C ASP A 44 16.27 16.69 7.53
N PHE A 45 16.26 15.39 7.85
CA PHE A 45 16.80 14.35 6.97
C PHE A 45 16.07 14.28 5.62
N ILE A 46 14.74 14.32 5.63
CA ILE A 46 13.94 14.29 4.39
C ILE A 46 14.29 15.47 3.49
N GLU A 47 14.33 16.69 4.04
CA GLU A 47 14.54 17.91 3.26
C GLU A 47 15.99 18.02 2.78
N ASN A 48 16.96 17.86 3.69
CA ASN A 48 18.36 18.09 3.41
C ASN A 48 19.09 16.90 2.78
N THR A 49 18.51 15.69 2.86
CA THR A 49 19.13 14.47 2.29
C THR A 49 18.28 13.89 1.17
N ILE A 50 17.04 13.48 1.42
CA ILE A 50 16.22 12.78 0.41
C ILE A 50 15.84 13.75 -0.72
N LEU A 51 15.17 14.86 -0.40
CA LEU A 51 14.67 15.78 -1.42
C LEU A 51 15.78 16.55 -2.11
N SER A 52 16.82 16.99 -1.39
CA SER A 52 18.00 17.59 -2.03
C SER A 52 18.66 16.64 -3.04
N THR A 53 18.77 15.35 -2.72
CA THR A 53 19.30 14.33 -3.63
C THR A 53 18.42 14.17 -4.86
N VAL A 54 17.11 13.98 -4.66
CA VAL A 54 16.14 13.85 -5.76
C VAL A 54 16.13 15.10 -6.64
N GLN A 55 16.16 16.29 -6.03
CA GLN A 55 16.23 17.57 -6.72
C GLN A 55 17.43 17.63 -7.66
N LYS A 56 18.61 17.28 -7.17
CA LYS A 56 19.86 17.33 -7.93
C LYS A 56 19.85 16.33 -9.08
N VAL A 57 19.45 15.09 -8.83
CA VAL A 57 19.46 14.02 -9.84
C VAL A 57 18.40 14.25 -10.90
N MET A 58 17.18 14.59 -10.47
CA MET A 58 16.06 14.88 -11.38
C MET A 58 16.10 16.29 -11.96
N LYS A 59 17.08 17.12 -11.60
CA LYS A 59 17.17 18.54 -12.02
C LYS A 59 15.86 19.30 -11.79
N TRP A 60 15.19 19.00 -10.67
CA TRP A 60 13.98 19.70 -10.27
C TRP A 60 14.34 21.07 -9.70
N GLU A 61 13.49 22.06 -9.94
CA GLU A 61 13.80 23.46 -9.58
C GLU A 61 13.70 23.67 -8.06
N ASN A 62 12.57 23.24 -7.48
CA ASN A 62 12.30 23.35 -6.05
C ASN A 62 11.18 22.38 -5.67
N PRO A 63 11.51 21.11 -5.34
CA PRO A 63 10.48 20.13 -5.06
C PRO A 63 9.74 20.43 -3.76
N VAL A 64 8.43 20.26 -3.80
CA VAL A 64 7.54 20.47 -2.65
C VAL A 64 6.79 19.18 -2.39
N TYR A 65 6.67 18.78 -1.13
CA TYR A 65 5.92 17.58 -0.73
C TYR A 65 4.83 17.96 0.27
N ILE A 66 3.76 17.17 0.30
CA ILE A 66 2.61 17.48 1.15
C ILE A 66 2.71 16.82 2.51
N LYS A 67 3.04 15.53 2.53
CA LYS A 67 3.07 14.75 3.76
C LYS A 67 4.13 13.67 3.71
N TYR A 68 4.48 13.15 4.88
CA TYR A 68 5.34 11.98 4.98
C TYR A 68 4.90 11.06 6.12
N ARG A 69 5.39 9.82 6.08
CA ARG A 69 5.17 8.80 7.10
C ARG A 69 6.45 8.01 7.33
N VAL A 70 6.76 7.76 8.60
CA VAL A 70 7.81 6.81 9.01
C VAL A 70 7.13 5.60 9.63
N SER A 71 7.53 4.39 9.26
CA SER A 71 6.94 3.15 9.77
C SER A 71 8.01 2.11 10.07
N ASP A 72 7.71 1.17 10.97
CA ASP A 72 8.53 -0.02 11.23
C ASP A 72 7.60 -1.23 11.39
N ASN A 73 7.56 -2.11 10.38
CA ASN A 73 6.76 -3.35 10.38
C ASN A 73 5.24 -3.23 10.64
N ASN A 74 4.71 -2.01 10.69
CA ASN A 74 3.35 -1.70 11.13
C ASN A 74 2.52 -0.95 10.06
N ASN A 75 3.07 -0.78 8.85
CA ASN A 75 2.35 -0.29 7.68
C ASN A 75 1.74 -1.42 6.82
N SER A 76 1.82 -2.68 7.27
CA SER A 76 1.41 -3.85 6.50
C SER A 76 -0.09 -3.94 6.20
N ALA A 77 -0.95 -3.19 6.87
CA ALA A 77 -2.39 -3.17 6.55
C ALA A 77 -2.71 -2.34 5.31
N ASP A 78 -1.93 -1.31 5.03
CA ASP A 78 -2.14 -0.39 3.91
C ASP A 78 -1.24 -0.78 2.72
N ALA A 79 0.00 -1.17 3.01
CA ALA A 79 1.03 -1.32 1.99
C ALA A 79 1.16 -2.75 1.43
N SER A 80 0.48 -3.76 2.00
CA SER A 80 0.67 -5.16 1.55
C SER A 80 -0.02 -5.46 0.23
N ALA A 81 -1.16 -4.82 -0.03
CA ALA A 81 -1.92 -4.99 -1.27
C ALA A 81 -1.51 -3.95 -2.31
N PHE A 82 -1.70 -4.29 -3.60
CA PHE A 82 -1.48 -3.34 -4.68
C PHE A 82 -2.40 -2.12 -4.54
N HIS A 83 -1.81 -0.94 -4.53
CA HIS A 83 -2.50 0.33 -4.41
C HIS A 83 -1.80 1.42 -5.22
N ARG A 84 -2.46 2.57 -5.30
CA ARG A 84 -1.95 3.85 -5.77
C ARG A 84 -2.00 4.82 -4.59
N ASP A 85 -0.96 5.62 -4.39
CA ASP A 85 -0.96 6.65 -3.34
C ASP A 85 -1.93 7.78 -3.70
N ILE A 86 -1.97 8.13 -4.98
CA ILE A 86 -2.93 9.07 -5.57
C ILE A 86 -3.92 8.33 -6.47
N ILE A 87 -5.20 8.55 -6.20
CA ILE A 87 -6.31 7.93 -6.91
C ILE A 87 -6.97 8.95 -7.83
N CYS A 88 -6.92 8.71 -9.14
CA CYS A 88 -7.63 9.55 -10.10
C CYS A 88 -9.15 9.29 -10.03
N GLN A 89 -9.94 10.37 -10.00
CA GLN A 89 -11.40 10.31 -10.01
C GLN A 89 -12.00 10.46 -11.41
N SER A 90 -11.31 11.13 -12.33
CA SER A 90 -11.83 11.41 -13.68
C SER A 90 -11.17 10.57 -14.76
N ARG A 91 -11.98 10.02 -15.65
CA ARG A 91 -11.51 9.22 -16.80
C ARG A 91 -10.78 10.04 -17.85
N ASN A 92 -11.06 11.35 -17.90
CA ASN A 92 -10.47 12.28 -18.86
C ASN A 92 -9.25 13.00 -18.29
N SER A 93 -8.83 12.66 -17.08
CA SER A 93 -7.71 13.33 -16.43
C SER A 93 -6.39 12.88 -17.02
N GLU A 94 -5.53 13.86 -17.25
CA GLU A 94 -4.15 13.61 -17.61
C GLU A 94 -3.38 13.02 -16.42
N ASN A 95 -2.31 12.29 -16.73
CA ASN A 95 -1.34 11.91 -15.71
C ASN A 95 -0.60 13.17 -15.25
N ILE A 96 -0.66 13.48 -13.96
CA ILE A 96 0.03 14.64 -13.39
C ILE A 96 1.34 14.23 -12.74
N PRO A 97 2.37 15.10 -12.81
CA PRO A 97 3.70 14.81 -12.29
C PRO A 97 3.73 14.96 -10.75
N ILE A 98 3.02 14.06 -10.07
CA ILE A 98 3.03 13.91 -8.62
C ILE A 98 3.74 12.62 -8.30
N PHE A 99 4.76 12.68 -7.45
CA PHE A 99 5.63 11.55 -7.15
C PHE A 99 5.56 11.15 -5.69
N THR A 100 5.86 9.89 -5.42
CA THR A 100 6.11 9.37 -4.10
C THR A 100 7.55 8.86 -4.05
N CYS A 101 8.23 9.15 -2.96
CA CYS A 101 9.60 8.75 -2.71
C CYS A 101 9.63 7.82 -1.49
N LEU A 102 10.27 6.67 -1.64
CA LEU A 102 10.45 5.69 -0.58
C LEU A 102 11.93 5.47 -0.31
N THR A 103 12.28 5.48 0.98
CA THR A 103 13.61 5.15 1.47
C THR A 103 13.46 4.10 2.56
N TYR A 104 13.99 2.90 2.28
CA TYR A 104 14.07 1.84 3.27
C TYR A 104 15.38 1.93 4.04
N LEU A 105 15.29 1.78 5.36
CA LEU A 105 16.46 1.74 6.24
C LEU A 105 16.88 0.30 6.57
N ASP A 106 16.11 -0.68 6.07
CA ASP A 106 16.37 -2.10 6.15
C ASP A 106 16.22 -2.72 4.75
N ASN A 107 16.97 -3.78 4.45
CA ASN A 107 16.86 -4.48 3.18
C ASN A 107 15.47 -5.12 3.05
N THR A 108 14.81 -4.94 1.91
CA THR A 108 13.49 -5.53 1.66
C THR A 108 13.20 -5.65 0.18
N ILE A 109 12.03 -6.21 -0.15
CA ILE A 109 11.51 -6.30 -1.50
C ILE A 109 10.19 -5.53 -1.61
N MET A 110 10.04 -4.83 -2.71
CA MET A 110 8.76 -4.32 -3.17
C MET A 110 8.38 -4.91 -4.50
N GLU A 111 7.10 -4.80 -4.85
CA GLU A 111 6.59 -5.14 -6.16
C GLU A 111 5.91 -3.94 -6.81
N VAL A 112 6.20 -3.71 -8.08
CA VAL A 112 5.60 -2.65 -8.90
C VAL A 112 5.01 -3.23 -10.17
N ILE A 113 4.12 -2.49 -10.81
CA ILE A 113 3.62 -2.82 -12.15
C ILE A 113 4.06 -1.71 -13.10
N PRO A 114 5.15 -1.93 -13.86
CA PRO A 114 5.70 -0.93 -14.77
C PRO A 114 4.65 -0.42 -15.77
N GLY A 115 4.66 0.89 -16.03
CA GLY A 115 3.76 1.55 -16.98
C GLY A 115 2.34 1.77 -16.47
N SER A 116 1.97 1.27 -15.28
CA SER A 116 0.61 1.37 -14.75
C SER A 116 0.20 2.81 -14.38
N HIS A 117 1.14 3.73 -14.23
CA HIS A 117 0.90 5.17 -14.00
C HIS A 117 0.17 5.83 -15.18
N THR A 118 0.37 5.33 -16.41
CA THR A 118 -0.32 5.83 -17.62
C THR A 118 -1.71 5.22 -17.82
N LYS A 119 -2.04 4.15 -17.10
CA LYS A 119 -3.30 3.40 -17.21
C LYS A 119 -4.10 3.54 -15.92
N LEU A 120 -4.71 4.70 -15.74
CA LEU A 120 -5.46 5.04 -14.52
C LEU A 120 -6.68 4.14 -14.31
N PHE A 121 -7.33 3.73 -15.40
CA PHE A 121 -8.50 2.86 -15.42
C PHE A 121 -8.29 1.72 -16.42
N MET A 122 -7.93 0.55 -15.92
CA MET A 122 -7.83 -0.65 -16.74
C MET A 122 -9.19 -1.36 -16.79
N ASN A 123 -9.55 -1.94 -17.94
CA ASN A 123 -10.59 -2.97 -17.95
C ASN A 123 -10.04 -4.28 -17.36
N PHE A 124 -10.90 -5.27 -17.17
CA PHE A 124 -10.52 -6.54 -16.55
C PHE A 124 -9.42 -7.29 -17.33
N ASN A 125 -9.53 -7.34 -18.66
CA ASN A 125 -8.56 -8.04 -19.51
C ASN A 125 -7.19 -7.36 -19.49
N ASP A 126 -7.16 -6.03 -19.55
CA ASP A 126 -5.92 -5.26 -19.45
C ASP A 126 -5.29 -5.37 -18.06
N SER A 127 -6.12 -5.48 -17.00
CA SER A 127 -5.64 -5.75 -15.65
C SER A 127 -4.96 -7.13 -15.58
N ILE A 128 -5.57 -8.19 -16.12
CA ILE A 128 -4.92 -9.52 -16.13
C ILE A 128 -3.56 -9.48 -16.84
N LYS A 129 -3.50 -8.87 -18.04
CA LYS A 129 -2.26 -8.73 -18.80
C LYS A 129 -1.22 -7.93 -18.01
N SER A 130 -1.63 -6.80 -17.42
CA SER A 130 -0.73 -5.92 -16.67
C SER A 130 -0.19 -6.57 -15.39
N LEU A 131 -0.98 -7.39 -14.70
CA LEU A 131 -0.54 -8.15 -13.51
C LEU A 131 0.60 -9.13 -13.84
N GLY A 132 0.61 -9.67 -15.05
CA GLY A 132 1.69 -10.53 -15.56
C GLY A 132 3.03 -9.81 -15.67
N ASN A 133 3.03 -8.48 -15.83
CA ASN A 133 4.23 -7.66 -16.02
C ASN A 133 4.84 -7.11 -14.73
N ARG A 134 4.31 -7.51 -13.56
CA ARG A 134 4.81 -7.05 -12.26
C ARG A 134 6.30 -7.38 -12.08
N LYS A 135 7.04 -6.47 -11.46
CA LYS A 135 8.48 -6.60 -11.19
C LYS A 135 8.73 -6.47 -9.69
N LYS A 136 9.62 -7.33 -9.18
CA LYS A 136 10.17 -7.19 -7.83
C LYS A 136 11.38 -6.26 -7.88
N ILE A 137 11.44 -5.33 -6.94
CA ILE A 137 12.57 -4.43 -6.73
C ILE A 137 13.18 -4.79 -5.38
N TYR A 138 14.45 -5.18 -5.40
CA TYR A 138 15.24 -5.37 -4.19
C TYR A 138 15.76 -4.01 -3.76
N ILE A 139 15.45 -3.61 -2.54
CA ILE A 139 15.83 -2.32 -1.99
C ILE A 139 16.83 -2.57 -0.88
N GLU A 140 17.99 -1.93 -0.99
CA GLU A 140 19.03 -1.93 0.03
C GLU A 140 18.99 -0.63 0.84
N GLN A 141 19.56 -0.66 2.05
CA GLN A 141 19.77 0.56 2.83
C GLN A 141 20.56 1.59 2.01
N GLY A 142 20.08 2.83 2.00
CA GLY A 142 20.68 3.94 1.23
C GLY A 142 20.15 4.09 -0.19
N ASP A 143 19.23 3.23 -0.62
CA ASP A 143 18.51 3.38 -1.87
C ASP A 143 17.37 4.40 -1.75
N ILE A 144 17.05 5.05 -2.87
CA ILE A 144 15.83 5.84 -3.05
C ILE A 144 15.02 5.24 -4.20
N LEU A 145 13.74 4.97 -3.94
CA LEU A 145 12.79 4.62 -4.99
C LEU A 145 11.82 5.78 -5.20
N LEU A 146 11.84 6.37 -6.39
CA LEU A 146 10.95 7.45 -6.79
C LEU A 146 9.99 6.93 -7.87
N PHE A 147 8.69 7.19 -7.71
CA PHE A 147 7.69 6.78 -8.70
C PHE A 147 6.54 7.76 -8.78
N TYR A 148 5.82 7.75 -9.90
CA TYR A 148 4.56 8.49 -10.01
C TYR A 148 3.59 7.97 -8.94
N SER A 149 2.95 8.85 -8.18
CA SER A 149 2.10 8.46 -7.03
C SER A 149 0.88 7.63 -7.43
N ASN A 150 0.54 7.59 -8.71
CA ASN A 150 -0.49 6.72 -9.23
C ASN A 150 0.05 5.37 -9.74
N LEU A 151 1.34 5.05 -9.64
CA LEU A 151 1.88 3.75 -10.02
C LEU A 151 1.32 2.65 -9.10
N LEU A 152 0.88 1.53 -9.68
CA LEU A 152 0.49 0.36 -8.90
C LEU A 152 1.73 -0.29 -8.28
N HIS A 153 1.75 -0.33 -6.94
CA HIS A 153 2.85 -0.90 -6.19
C HIS A 153 2.37 -1.51 -4.87
N ARG A 154 3.25 -2.29 -4.23
CA ARG A 154 3.05 -2.86 -2.88
C ARG A 154 4.37 -3.22 -2.20
N GLY A 155 4.36 -3.27 -0.88
CA GLY A 155 5.40 -3.90 -0.08
C GLY A 155 5.17 -5.41 0.04
N ILE A 156 6.25 -6.19 0.08
CA ILE A 156 6.20 -7.62 0.39
C ILE A 156 6.47 -7.80 1.89
N PHE A 157 5.49 -8.31 2.63
CA PHE A 157 5.55 -8.47 4.09
C PHE A 157 5.66 -9.93 4.53
N THR A 158 5.85 -10.86 3.60
CA THR A 158 6.06 -12.29 3.90
C THR A 158 7.48 -12.60 4.36
N GLU A 159 8.38 -11.62 4.25
CA GLU A 159 9.72 -11.69 4.82
C GLU A 159 9.58 -11.46 6.32
N ASN A 160 9.88 -12.47 7.14
CA ASN A 160 9.81 -12.38 8.61
C ASN A 160 10.96 -11.51 9.16
N LEU A 161 11.01 -10.24 8.75
CA LEU A 161 12.04 -9.29 9.15
C LEU A 161 11.77 -8.75 10.55
N THR A 162 12.80 -8.65 11.38
CA THR A 162 12.71 -8.03 12.71
C THR A 162 12.32 -6.56 12.62
N HIS A 163 12.91 -5.85 11.66
CA HIS A 163 12.62 -4.45 11.35
C HIS A 163 12.37 -4.28 9.86
N ARG A 164 11.46 -3.37 9.53
CA ARG A 164 11.22 -2.92 8.16
C ARG A 164 10.93 -1.44 8.20
N ARG A 165 11.97 -0.68 8.52
CA ARG A 165 11.90 0.77 8.66
C ARG A 165 11.83 1.42 7.30
N LEU A 166 10.82 2.27 7.13
CA LEU A 166 10.50 2.91 5.87
C LEU A 166 10.12 4.37 6.11
N ILE A 167 10.75 5.25 5.33
CA ILE A 167 10.35 6.65 5.17
C ILE A 167 9.61 6.76 3.84
N GLN A 168 8.41 7.32 3.89
CA GLN A 168 7.56 7.55 2.72
C GLN A 168 7.27 9.05 2.62
N VAL A 169 7.67 9.67 1.52
CA VAL A 169 7.40 11.09 1.24
C VAL A 169 6.42 11.14 0.07
N PHE A 170 5.22 11.68 0.33
CA PHE A 170 4.10 11.62 -0.58
C PHE A 170 3.82 12.98 -1.23
N GLU A 171 3.16 12.92 -2.37
CA GLU A 171 2.77 14.05 -3.20
C GLU A 171 3.90 15.07 -3.42
N ILE A 172 5.02 14.58 -3.94
CA ILE A 172 6.15 15.40 -4.32
C ILE A 172 5.87 16.00 -5.70
N PHE A 173 5.93 17.32 -5.76
CA PHE A 173 5.81 18.13 -6.97
C PHE A 173 7.20 18.58 -7.40
N PRO A 174 7.57 18.47 -8.70
CA PRO A 174 8.89 18.89 -9.19
C PRO A 174 9.25 20.36 -9.00
N SER A 175 8.25 21.24 -8.83
CA SER A 175 8.47 22.66 -8.66
C SER A 175 7.32 23.32 -7.91
N THR A 176 7.57 24.50 -7.34
CA THR A 176 6.53 25.36 -6.75
C THR A 176 5.41 25.66 -7.76
N LYS A 177 5.74 25.79 -9.04
CA LYS A 177 4.75 26.03 -10.12
C LYS A 177 3.80 24.83 -10.28
N SER A 178 4.30 23.60 -10.29
CA SER A 178 3.43 22.42 -10.38
C SER A 178 2.63 22.21 -9.10
N PHE A 179 3.23 22.45 -7.92
CA PHE A 179 2.52 22.45 -6.64
C PHE A 179 1.31 23.39 -6.67
N ASN A 180 1.52 24.66 -7.01
CA ASN A 180 0.44 25.65 -7.05
C ASN A 180 -0.64 25.33 -8.09
N LYS A 181 -0.28 24.68 -9.21
CA LYS A 181 -1.24 24.26 -10.25
C LYS A 181 -2.14 23.11 -9.80
N TYR A 182 -1.59 22.13 -9.08
CA TYR A 182 -2.26 20.84 -8.87
C TYR A 182 -2.72 20.59 -7.43
N LYS A 183 -2.16 21.24 -6.41
CA LYS A 183 -2.47 20.95 -4.99
C LYS A 183 -3.96 21.02 -4.66
N ASN A 184 -4.68 21.98 -5.26
CA ASN A 184 -6.11 22.18 -5.01
C ASN A 184 -6.99 21.12 -5.68
N GLN A 185 -6.44 20.35 -6.63
CA GLN A 185 -7.14 19.26 -7.33
C GLN A 185 -7.09 17.94 -6.55
N ILE A 186 -6.39 17.91 -5.40
CA ILE A 186 -6.21 16.73 -4.55
C ILE A 186 -7.00 16.90 -3.28
N LEU A 187 -8.03 16.07 -3.08
CA LEU A 187 -8.68 15.97 -1.77
C LEU A 187 -8.00 14.92 -0.89
N HIS A 188 -7.78 15.31 0.36
CA HIS A 188 -7.16 14.45 1.36
C HIS A 188 -8.22 13.79 2.23
N ILE A 189 -8.15 12.46 2.28
CA ILE A 189 -9.03 11.63 3.11
C ILE A 189 -8.26 11.29 4.39
N LYS A 190 -8.74 11.79 5.53
CA LYS A 190 -8.12 11.53 6.83
C LYS A 190 -8.14 10.05 7.17
N GLY A 191 -7.10 9.61 7.88
CA GLY A 191 -6.99 8.23 8.30
C GLY A 191 -8.04 7.85 9.35
N ASN A 192 -8.34 6.55 9.42
CA ASN A 192 -9.20 5.99 10.47
C ASN A 192 -8.52 4.82 11.18
N GLU A 193 -8.12 5.03 12.43
CA GLU A 193 -7.36 4.03 13.20
C GLU A 193 -8.23 2.87 13.73
N GLN A 194 -9.57 2.99 13.65
CA GLN A 194 -10.52 2.06 14.26
C GLN A 194 -10.30 0.58 13.85
N TYR A 195 -9.78 0.33 12.65
CA TYR A 195 -9.62 -1.02 12.10
C TYR A 195 -8.17 -1.48 11.98
N SER A 196 -7.18 -0.67 12.39
CA SER A 196 -5.79 -0.93 12.01
C SER A 196 -5.24 -2.25 12.49
N ASP A 197 -5.46 -2.59 13.76
CA ASP A 197 -4.76 -3.71 14.39
C ASP A 197 -5.31 -5.06 13.94
N PHE A 198 -6.63 -5.14 13.75
CA PHE A 198 -7.27 -6.30 13.16
C PHE A 198 -6.78 -6.52 11.73
N MET A 199 -6.70 -5.46 10.93
CA MET A 199 -6.24 -5.55 9.54
C MET A 199 -4.76 -5.93 9.42
N ILE A 200 -3.90 -5.42 10.31
CA ILE A 200 -2.49 -5.84 10.38
C ILE A 200 -2.38 -7.34 10.65
N LYS A 201 -3.17 -7.86 11.60
CA LYS A 201 -3.16 -9.30 11.93
C LYS A 201 -3.62 -10.14 10.75
N LEU A 202 -4.67 -9.74 10.05
CA LEU A 202 -5.16 -10.46 8.85
C LEU A 202 -4.15 -10.44 7.70
N SER A 203 -3.48 -9.30 7.44
CA SER A 203 -2.56 -9.18 6.30
C SER A 203 -1.28 -10.01 6.45
N ARG A 204 -0.96 -10.46 7.68
CA ARG A 204 0.16 -11.35 7.99
C ARG A 204 -0.15 -12.83 7.75
N ILE A 205 -1.40 -13.22 7.52
CA ILE A 205 -1.77 -14.61 7.19
C ILE A 205 -1.56 -14.82 5.69
N ASN A 206 -0.66 -15.73 5.28
CA ASN A 206 -0.27 -15.91 3.87
C ASN A 206 -1.43 -16.09 2.89
N ILE A 207 -2.42 -16.93 3.23
CA ILE A 207 -3.58 -17.20 2.35
C ILE A 207 -4.40 -15.92 2.17
N THR A 208 -4.74 -15.27 3.29
CA THR A 208 -5.50 -14.01 3.30
C THR A 208 -4.72 -12.92 2.56
N SER A 209 -3.43 -12.78 2.82
CA SER A 209 -2.54 -11.83 2.15
C SER A 209 -2.58 -12.01 0.63
N ASN A 210 -2.38 -13.23 0.12
CA ASN A 210 -2.41 -13.49 -1.33
C ASN A 210 -3.74 -13.11 -1.98
N MET A 211 -4.87 -13.41 -1.34
CA MET A 211 -6.18 -13.02 -1.85
C MET A 211 -6.40 -11.51 -1.75
N MET A 212 -5.97 -10.89 -0.64
CA MET A 212 -6.01 -9.44 -0.47
C MET A 212 -5.23 -8.75 -1.59
N ASN A 213 -4.08 -9.30 -1.96
CA ASN A 213 -3.22 -8.77 -3.02
C ASN A 213 -3.91 -8.82 -4.38
N ILE A 214 -4.56 -9.94 -4.73
CA ILE A 214 -5.28 -10.09 -5.99
C ILE A 214 -6.49 -9.15 -6.06
N TYR A 215 -7.32 -9.13 -5.02
CA TYR A 215 -8.50 -8.27 -5.01
C TYR A 215 -8.12 -6.78 -4.93
N GLY A 216 -7.14 -6.44 -4.08
CA GLY A 216 -6.62 -5.08 -3.97
C GLY A 216 -6.03 -4.61 -5.29
N TYR A 217 -5.33 -5.50 -6.01
CA TYR A 217 -4.87 -5.23 -7.36
C TYR A 217 -6.03 -4.86 -8.30
N PHE A 218 -7.04 -5.72 -8.45
CA PHE A 218 -8.16 -5.44 -9.36
C PHE A 218 -8.94 -4.19 -8.95
N ASN A 219 -9.13 -3.98 -7.65
CA ASN A 219 -9.76 -2.76 -7.15
C ASN A 219 -8.95 -1.53 -7.58
N SER A 220 -7.65 -1.50 -7.32
CA SER A 220 -6.78 -0.35 -7.61
C SER A 220 -6.50 -0.16 -9.11
N SER A 221 -6.41 -1.23 -9.90
CA SER A 221 -6.14 -1.18 -11.34
C SER A 221 -7.35 -0.68 -12.13
N MET A 222 -8.55 -1.01 -11.67
CA MET A 222 -9.82 -0.61 -12.29
C MET A 222 -10.36 0.72 -11.73
N GLY A 223 -9.57 1.46 -10.94
CA GLY A 223 -9.92 2.78 -10.42
C GLY A 223 -10.90 2.74 -9.23
N TYR A 224 -10.69 1.81 -8.29
CA TYR A 224 -11.40 1.69 -7.00
C TYR A 224 -12.93 1.60 -7.11
N GLY A 225 -13.47 1.28 -8.29
CA GLY A 225 -14.91 1.35 -8.56
C GLY A 225 -15.49 2.75 -8.32
N ILE A 226 -14.67 3.79 -8.52
CA ILE A 226 -15.03 5.18 -8.31
C ILE A 226 -16.18 5.56 -9.24
N MET A 227 -17.18 6.19 -8.62
CA MET A 227 -18.39 6.69 -9.25
C MET A 227 -18.28 8.20 -9.51
N PRO A 228 -18.92 8.72 -10.58
CA PRO A 228 -18.77 10.07 -11.11
C PRO A 228 -19.17 11.25 -10.19
N GLU A 229 -19.64 11.01 -8.97
CA GLU A 229 -20.08 12.09 -8.06
C GLU A 229 -18.94 13.00 -7.59
N SER A 230 -17.70 12.51 -7.50
CA SER A 230 -16.54 13.34 -7.12
C SER A 230 -16.11 14.32 -8.22
N GLU A 231 -16.40 14.02 -9.49
CA GLU A 231 -16.13 14.95 -10.60
C GLU A 231 -16.94 16.25 -10.44
N GLN A 232 -18.12 16.17 -9.81
CA GLN A 232 -18.99 17.34 -9.57
C GLN A 232 -18.40 18.35 -8.57
N MET A 233 -17.37 17.98 -7.81
CA MET A 233 -16.70 18.86 -6.86
C MET A 233 -15.48 19.61 -7.44
N GLY A 234 -15.18 19.43 -8.73
CA GLY A 234 -13.95 19.96 -9.33
C GLY A 234 -12.68 19.28 -8.82
N VAL A 235 -12.83 18.09 -8.22
CA VAL A 235 -11.74 17.32 -7.61
C VAL A 235 -11.36 16.19 -8.55
N THR A 236 -10.09 16.20 -8.92
CA THR A 236 -9.57 15.25 -9.90
C THR A 236 -8.88 14.07 -9.24
N TYR A 237 -8.30 14.27 -8.05
CA TYR A 237 -7.46 13.29 -7.38
C TYR A 237 -7.82 13.16 -5.90
N LEU A 238 -7.65 11.96 -5.37
CA LEU A 238 -7.73 11.68 -3.93
C LEU A 238 -6.37 11.22 -3.42
N SER A 239 -6.00 11.73 -2.25
CA SER A 239 -4.90 11.24 -1.45
C SER A 239 -5.45 10.64 -0.15
N SER A 240 -5.05 9.42 0.18
CA SER A 240 -5.51 8.72 1.37
C SER A 240 -4.44 8.69 2.46
N GLU A 241 -4.86 8.78 3.71
CA GLU A 241 -4.03 8.49 4.90
C GLU A 241 -4.32 7.08 5.46
N GLY A 242 -5.11 6.27 4.75
CA GLY A 242 -5.37 4.87 5.10
C GLY A 242 -5.91 4.70 6.52
N LEU A 243 -5.27 3.86 7.32
CA LEU A 243 -5.66 3.56 8.70
C LEU A 243 -4.81 4.30 9.75
N ARG A 244 -4.14 5.40 9.38
CA ARG A 244 -3.24 6.13 10.29
C ARG A 244 -3.60 7.60 10.42
N GLY A 245 -3.65 8.06 11.65
CA GLY A 245 -3.89 9.46 11.98
C GLY A 245 -2.69 10.35 11.68
N ARG A 246 -2.98 11.65 11.71
CA ARG A 246 -2.00 12.72 11.65
C ARG A 246 -1.35 12.93 13.01
N LEU A 247 -0.15 13.48 13.00
CA LEU A 247 0.55 13.92 14.19
C LEU A 247 1.23 15.26 13.90
N ILE A 248 1.24 16.16 14.90
CA ILE A 248 1.99 17.41 14.86
C ILE A 248 3.35 17.16 15.50
N PRO A 249 4.47 17.34 14.79
CA PRO A 249 5.80 17.20 15.35
C PRO A 249 6.02 18.15 16.52
N VAL A 250 6.66 17.67 17.58
CA VAL A 250 7.10 18.47 18.72
C VAL A 250 8.62 18.44 18.80
N LYS A 251 9.25 19.62 18.89
CA LYS A 251 10.70 19.77 18.84
C LYS A 251 11.36 19.04 20.01
N ASN A 252 12.48 18.37 19.74
CA ASN A 252 13.26 17.61 20.73
C ASN A 252 12.43 16.51 21.45
N SER A 253 11.48 15.89 20.76
CA SER A 253 10.62 14.86 21.34
C SER A 253 10.60 13.58 20.51
N TRP A 254 10.31 12.47 21.20
CA TRP A 254 10.12 11.15 20.61
C TRP A 254 8.62 10.84 20.59
N GLN A 255 8.04 10.72 19.42
CA GLN A 255 6.59 10.55 19.23
C GLN A 255 6.26 9.25 18.52
N ASP A 256 5.00 8.80 18.60
CA ASP A 256 4.56 7.53 18.03
C ASP A 256 4.90 7.42 16.54
N ILE A 257 5.53 6.31 16.16
CA ILE A 257 5.80 5.98 14.76
C ILE A 257 4.48 5.73 14.00
N ASN A 258 4.56 5.72 12.67
CA ASN A 258 3.48 5.37 11.74
C ASN A 258 2.30 6.36 11.77
N LYS A 259 2.60 7.62 12.04
CA LYS A 259 1.70 8.76 11.89
C LYS A 259 2.07 9.58 10.66
N TYR A 260 1.09 10.22 10.05
CA TYR A 260 1.31 11.16 8.97
C TYR A 260 1.69 12.54 9.52
N ILE A 261 2.76 13.10 8.99
CA ILE A 261 3.14 14.50 9.23
C ILE A 261 2.76 15.30 7.99
N ILE A 262 2.03 16.40 8.19
CA ILE A 262 1.57 17.28 7.12
C ILE A 262 2.48 18.51 7.07
N ASN A 263 3.12 18.76 5.93
CA ASN A 263 4.09 19.83 5.74
C ASN A 263 3.56 21.01 4.91
N SER A 264 2.36 20.90 4.34
CA SER A 264 1.74 21.96 3.55
C SER A 264 0.23 22.03 3.79
N ASP A 265 -0.37 23.17 3.47
CA ASP A 265 -1.83 23.33 3.52
C ASP A 265 -2.53 22.25 2.68
N LEU A 266 -3.45 21.52 3.32
CA LEU A 266 -4.23 20.46 2.70
C LEU A 266 -5.61 20.97 2.30
N ASN A 267 -6.09 20.48 1.18
CA ASN A 267 -7.51 20.49 0.88
C ASN A 267 -8.14 19.20 1.44
N ASP A 268 -8.59 19.27 2.70
CA ASP A 268 -9.24 18.15 3.37
C ASP A 268 -10.63 17.88 2.79
N MET A 269 -10.96 16.60 2.67
CA MET A 269 -12.29 16.19 2.25
C MET A 269 -13.35 16.66 3.27
N PRO A 270 -14.49 17.22 2.80
CA PRO A 270 -15.58 17.56 3.69
C PRO A 270 -16.11 16.35 4.48
N ASN A 271 -16.37 16.53 5.78
CA ASN A 271 -16.78 15.45 6.70
C ASN A 271 -17.95 14.59 6.18
N HIS A 272 -18.93 15.20 5.49
CA HIS A 272 -20.11 14.52 4.98
C HIS A 272 -19.79 13.52 3.84
N LEU A 273 -18.71 13.73 3.10
CA LEU A 273 -18.24 12.83 2.04
C LEU A 273 -17.14 11.89 2.51
N GLU A 274 -16.38 12.32 3.51
CA GLU A 274 -15.23 11.58 4.03
C GLU A 274 -15.62 10.14 4.38
N LYS A 275 -16.70 9.91 5.13
CA LYS A 275 -17.14 8.54 5.48
C LYS A 275 -17.41 7.66 4.25
N LYS A 276 -18.05 8.21 3.21
CA LYS A 276 -18.35 7.50 1.96
C LYS A 276 -17.07 7.16 1.20
N MET A 277 -16.17 8.13 1.05
CA MET A 277 -14.93 7.94 0.29
C MET A 277 -13.95 7.03 1.01
N ARG A 278 -13.85 7.12 2.33
CA ARG A 278 -13.16 6.13 3.18
C ARG A 278 -13.66 4.72 2.94
N TYR A 279 -14.98 4.57 2.84
CA TYR A 279 -15.56 3.27 2.54
C TYR A 279 -15.14 2.75 1.16
N ILE A 280 -15.24 3.58 0.12
CA ILE A 280 -14.91 3.17 -1.26
C ILE A 280 -13.42 2.85 -1.40
N CYS A 281 -12.55 3.73 -0.89
CA CYS A 281 -11.11 3.62 -1.08
C CYS A 281 -10.49 2.48 -0.26
N TYR A 282 -11.02 2.17 0.93
CA TYR A 282 -10.38 1.19 1.80
C TYR A 282 -11.33 0.31 2.64
N ASN A 283 -12.39 0.81 3.28
CA ASN A 283 -13.21 -0.10 4.13
C ASN A 283 -13.91 -1.20 3.32
N ARG A 284 -14.36 -0.92 2.10
CA ARG A 284 -14.98 -1.92 1.20
C ARG A 284 -14.01 -3.05 0.91
N GLN A 285 -12.76 -2.70 0.64
CA GLN A 285 -11.69 -3.67 0.41
C GLN A 285 -11.52 -4.56 1.65
N TYR A 286 -11.47 -3.97 2.86
CA TYR A 286 -11.36 -4.71 4.12
C TYR A 286 -12.58 -5.57 4.49
N ILE A 287 -13.80 -5.08 4.24
CA ILE A 287 -15.03 -5.83 4.45
C ILE A 287 -15.07 -7.04 3.52
N ASN A 288 -14.76 -6.83 2.23
CA ASN A 288 -14.70 -7.91 1.26
C ASN A 288 -13.64 -8.96 1.66
N TYR A 289 -12.52 -8.53 2.23
CA TYR A 289 -11.51 -9.45 2.77
C TYR A 289 -12.02 -10.28 3.94
N THR A 290 -12.76 -9.66 4.85
CA THR A 290 -13.35 -10.34 6.00
C THR A 290 -14.36 -11.39 5.51
N ILE A 291 -15.23 -11.01 4.57
CA ILE A 291 -16.22 -11.92 3.96
C ILE A 291 -15.52 -13.10 3.27
N ILE A 292 -14.52 -12.83 2.43
CA ILE A 292 -13.75 -13.88 1.72
C ILE A 292 -13.08 -14.83 2.72
N SER A 293 -12.48 -14.29 3.79
CA SER A 293 -11.82 -15.11 4.82
C SER A 293 -12.80 -16.01 5.56
N ILE A 294 -14.01 -15.51 5.86
CA ILE A 294 -15.09 -16.30 6.47
C ILE A 294 -15.54 -17.42 5.53
N ILE A 295 -15.74 -17.12 4.23
CA ILE A 295 -16.13 -18.12 3.22
C ILE A 295 -15.10 -19.24 3.15
N LEU A 296 -13.81 -18.90 3.11
CA LEU A 296 -12.72 -19.89 3.09
C LEU A 296 -12.73 -20.76 4.35
N LEU A 297 -12.90 -20.16 5.53
CA LEU A 297 -12.99 -20.91 6.78
C LEU A 297 -14.15 -21.91 6.75
N CYS A 298 -15.33 -21.47 6.29
CA CYS A 298 -16.49 -22.34 6.12
C CYS A 298 -16.21 -23.50 5.16
N LEU A 299 -15.52 -23.24 4.04
CA LEU A 299 -15.13 -24.28 3.09
C LEU A 299 -14.16 -25.29 3.70
N ILE A 300 -13.17 -24.85 4.47
CA ILE A 300 -12.22 -25.72 5.17
C ILE A 300 -12.95 -26.61 6.19
N ILE A 301 -13.85 -26.05 6.99
CA ILE A 301 -14.66 -26.80 7.95
C ILE A 301 -15.51 -27.85 7.23
N LEU A 302 -16.18 -27.45 6.14
CA LEU A 302 -17.00 -28.36 5.34
C LEU A 302 -16.17 -29.53 4.78
N VAL A 303 -15.03 -29.25 4.15
CA VAL A 303 -14.12 -30.28 3.62
C VAL A 303 -13.66 -31.21 4.74
N THR A 304 -13.30 -30.67 5.90
CA THR A 304 -12.86 -31.46 7.06
C THR A 304 -13.95 -32.42 7.54
N ILE A 305 -15.20 -31.94 7.64
CA ILE A 305 -16.36 -32.76 8.02
C ILE A 305 -16.60 -33.87 6.98
N LEU A 306 -16.52 -33.55 5.69
CA LEU A 306 -16.70 -34.53 4.61
C LEU A 306 -15.60 -35.60 4.64
N THR A 307 -14.34 -35.20 4.79
CA THR A 307 -13.20 -36.12 4.90
C THR A 307 -13.31 -37.00 6.14
N TYR A 308 -13.68 -36.44 7.29
CA TYR A 308 -13.93 -37.22 8.51
C TYR A 308 -15.01 -38.29 8.29
N LYS A 309 -16.12 -37.94 7.65
CA LYS A 309 -17.19 -38.89 7.31
C LYS A 309 -16.76 -39.99 6.34
N ILE A 310 -15.82 -39.70 5.44
CA ILE A 310 -15.28 -40.69 4.49
C ILE A 310 -14.31 -41.65 5.19
N ILE A 311 -13.36 -41.12 5.97
CA ILE A 311 -12.32 -41.91 6.65
C ILE A 311 -12.92 -42.74 7.80
N TYR A 312 -13.73 -42.11 8.64
CA TYR A 312 -14.34 -42.73 9.81
C TYR A 312 -15.75 -43.22 9.54
N LYS A 313 -16.05 -43.55 8.28
CA LYS A 313 -17.32 -44.17 7.92
C LYS A 313 -17.45 -45.42 8.80
N PRO A 314 -18.43 -45.49 9.71
CA PRO A 314 -18.50 -46.59 10.66
C PRO A 314 -18.54 -47.88 9.85
N VAL A 315 -17.53 -48.73 10.04
CA VAL A 315 -17.54 -50.08 9.50
C VAL A 315 -18.83 -50.68 10.05
N LYS A 316 -19.82 -50.91 9.18
CA LYS A 316 -20.98 -51.69 9.56
C LYS A 316 -20.42 -53.05 9.93
N VAL A 317 -20.22 -53.27 11.22
CA VAL A 317 -19.95 -54.61 11.76
C VAL A 317 -21.20 -55.38 11.41
N VAL A 318 -21.13 -56.14 10.31
CA VAL A 318 -22.17 -57.10 9.98
C VAL A 318 -22.06 -58.16 11.06
N VAL A 319 -22.83 -57.98 12.14
CA VAL A 319 -23.07 -59.04 13.10
C VAL A 319 -23.82 -60.09 12.32
N ARG A 320 -23.08 -61.03 11.72
CA ARG A 320 -23.66 -62.26 11.19
C ARG A 320 -24.32 -62.93 12.37
N ASN A 321 -25.64 -62.80 12.47
CA ASN A 321 -26.47 -63.65 13.30
C ASN A 321 -26.27 -65.09 12.79
N THR A 322 -25.24 -65.75 13.31
CA THR A 322 -25.10 -67.19 13.24
C THR A 322 -26.26 -67.75 14.04
N LYS A 323 -27.40 -67.97 13.36
CA LYS A 323 -28.48 -68.81 13.86
C LYS A 323 -27.83 -70.15 14.21
N ARG A 324 -27.52 -70.36 15.50
CA ARG A 324 -27.24 -71.69 16.06
C ARG A 324 -28.46 -72.55 15.75
N LYS A 325 -28.39 -73.38 14.72
CA LYS A 325 -29.30 -74.51 14.56
C LYS A 325 -29.11 -75.37 15.80
N LYS A 326 -30.06 -75.31 16.75
CA LYS A 326 -30.19 -76.31 17.80
C LYS A 326 -30.53 -77.62 17.09
N PHE A 327 -29.56 -78.54 17.03
CA PHE A 327 -29.85 -79.95 16.80
C PHE A 327 -30.55 -80.46 18.06
N PHE A 328 -31.86 -80.69 17.97
CA PHE A 328 -32.55 -81.55 18.94
C PHE A 328 -32.26 -83.00 18.52
N ARG A 329 -31.78 -83.79 19.49
CA ARG A 329 -31.64 -85.24 19.43
C ARG A 329 -32.94 -85.90 19.86
#